data_AF-A0A349QME7-F1
#
_entry.id   AF-A0A349QME7-F1
#
_cell.length_a   1.000
_cell.length_b   1.000
_cell.length_c   1.000
_cell.angle_alpha   90.00
_cell.angle_beta   90.00
_cell.angle_gamma   90.00
#
_symmetry.space_group_name_H-M   'P 1'
#
loop_
_entity.id
_entity.type
_entity.pdbx_description
1 polymer ?
#
loop_
_entity_poly.entity_id
_entity_poly.type
_entity_poly.pdbx_seq_one_letter_code
_entity_poly.pdbx_strand_id
1 'polypeptide(L)'
;MDRSVFRIKRTKTLHQEWKYKKTAELEQQRQDFLEEKRKLEEERRSFEREKKEFSARVQLEKDSMKREKQLFETKWKILEEELSQLADEKIQMKKQRDFYKYVREQEARDMLTVGTENVVRGELFFIGVESKTALKKRYKQLLKIYHPDNLCGDTETLQEINHEYDRLLKQYEQKKE
;
A
#
# COMPACT_ATOMS: atom_id res chain seq x y z
N MET A 1 104.28 41.88 -46.32
CA MET A 1 103.52 40.74 -45.78
C MET A 1 102.53 40.27 -46.85
N ASP A 2 102.43 38.95 -47.07
CA ASP A 2 101.78 38.35 -48.24
C ASP A 2 100.23 38.35 -48.15
N ARG A 3 99.56 38.88 -49.18
CA ARG A 3 98.10 39.01 -49.26
C ARG A 3 97.38 37.66 -49.21
N SER A 4 98.04 36.59 -49.64
CA SER A 4 97.51 35.22 -49.63
C SER A 4 97.29 34.69 -48.20
N VAL A 5 98.27 34.90 -47.31
CA VAL A 5 98.21 34.44 -45.92
C VAL A 5 97.10 35.14 -45.13
N PHE A 6 96.89 36.44 -45.38
CA PHE A 6 95.80 37.20 -44.76
C PHE A 6 94.42 36.71 -45.19
N ARG A 7 94.26 36.38 -46.49
CA ARG A 7 93.02 35.85 -47.05
C ARG A 7 92.69 34.47 -46.45
N ILE A 8 93.69 33.59 -46.28
CA ILE A 8 93.55 32.26 -45.67
C ILE A 8 93.22 32.35 -44.17
N LYS A 9 93.85 33.26 -43.42
CA LYS A 9 93.54 33.46 -41.99
C LYS A 9 92.09 33.96 -41.82
N ARG A 10 91.66 34.93 -42.64
CA ARG A 10 90.30 35.46 -42.61
C ARG A 10 89.25 34.40 -42.93
N THR A 11 89.46 33.55 -43.93
CA THR A 11 88.51 32.48 -44.27
C THR A 11 88.44 31.40 -43.20
N LYS A 12 89.57 31.07 -42.54
CA LYS A 12 89.57 30.16 -41.38
C LYS A 12 88.76 30.71 -40.21
N THR A 13 88.91 31.99 -39.88
CA THR A 13 88.14 32.65 -38.82
C THR A 13 86.65 32.69 -39.14
N LEU A 14 86.27 33.05 -40.36
CA LEU A 14 84.86 33.06 -40.80
C LEU A 14 84.22 31.66 -40.76
N HIS A 15 84.96 30.61 -41.13
CA HIS A 15 84.48 29.23 -41.04
C HIS A 15 84.31 28.77 -39.58
N GLN A 16 85.21 29.18 -38.69
CA GLN A 16 85.07 28.92 -37.26
C GLN A 16 83.84 29.61 -36.68
N GLU A 17 83.65 30.90 -36.96
CA GLU A 17 82.46 31.65 -36.56
C GLU A 17 81.17 31.03 -37.09
N TRP A 18 81.15 30.62 -38.37
CA TRP A 18 80.02 29.90 -38.96
C TRP A 18 79.75 28.58 -38.24
N LYS A 19 80.78 27.79 -37.93
CA LYS A 19 80.63 26.54 -37.16
C LYS A 19 80.05 26.80 -35.77
N TYR A 20 80.58 27.79 -35.04
CA TYR A 20 80.06 28.13 -33.71
C TYR A 20 78.61 28.56 -33.76
N LYS A 21 78.26 29.44 -34.71
CA LYS A 21 76.88 29.87 -34.91
C LYS A 21 75.98 28.69 -35.25
N LYS A 22 76.42 27.78 -36.13
CA LYS A 22 75.63 26.62 -36.53
C LYS A 22 75.43 25.64 -35.38
N THR A 23 76.44 25.42 -34.55
CA THR A 23 76.32 24.59 -33.35
C THR A 23 75.38 25.22 -32.33
N ALA A 24 75.45 26.54 -32.12
CA ALA A 24 74.54 27.26 -31.22
C ALA A 24 73.08 27.19 -31.69
N GLU A 25 72.82 27.34 -32.99
CA GLU A 25 71.49 27.16 -33.58
C GLU A 25 70.94 25.74 -33.35
N LEU A 26 71.77 24.71 -33.56
CA LEU A 26 71.37 23.31 -33.35
C LEU A 26 71.09 23.01 -31.87
N GLU A 27 71.89 23.56 -30.96
CA GLU A 27 71.67 23.38 -29.52
C GLU A 27 70.38 24.09 -29.07
N GLN A 28 70.09 25.29 -29.59
CA GLN A 28 68.83 25.98 -29.32
C GLN A 28 67.63 25.15 -29.79
N GLN A 29 67.66 24.63 -31.03
CA GLN A 29 66.60 23.77 -31.55
C GLN A 29 66.42 22.51 -30.70
N ARG A 30 67.52 21.91 -30.21
CA ARG A 30 67.47 20.75 -29.33
C ARG A 30 66.82 21.09 -27.98
N GLN A 31 67.13 22.25 -27.40
CA GLN A 31 66.50 22.72 -26.15
C GLN A 31 65.02 23.01 -26.34
N ASP A 32 64.64 23.70 -27.41
CA ASP A 32 63.25 24.00 -27.73
C ASP A 32 62.43 22.71 -27.89
N PHE A 33 62.98 21.73 -28.61
CA PHE A 33 62.34 20.42 -28.78
C PHE A 33 62.19 19.64 -27.47
N LEU A 34 63.20 19.69 -26.60
CA LEU A 34 63.13 19.05 -25.28
C LEU A 34 62.06 19.69 -24.39
N GLU A 35 61.97 21.02 -24.42
CA GLU A 35 60.97 21.78 -23.67
C GLU A 35 59.56 21.52 -24.19
N GLU A 36 59.37 21.48 -25.52
CA GLU A 36 58.10 21.11 -26.14
C GLU A 36 57.69 19.69 -25.78
N LYS A 37 58.63 18.72 -25.84
CA LYS A 37 58.38 17.34 -25.41
C LYS A 37 57.98 17.26 -23.94
N ARG A 38 58.60 18.08 -23.07
CA ARG A 38 58.27 18.15 -21.65
C ARG A 38 56.86 18.70 -21.42
N LYS A 39 56.48 19.77 -22.13
CA LYS A 39 55.13 20.34 -22.07
C LYS A 39 54.07 19.35 -22.54
N LEU A 40 54.30 18.68 -23.68
CA LEU A 40 53.37 17.66 -24.19
C LEU A 40 53.20 16.49 -23.21
N GLU A 41 54.27 16.08 -22.54
CA GLU A 41 54.22 15.03 -21.51
C GLU A 41 53.42 15.48 -20.27
N GLU A 42 53.57 16.74 -19.85
CA GLU A 42 52.80 17.34 -18.75
C GLU A 42 51.31 17.47 -19.11
N GLU A 43 50.99 17.95 -20.32
CA GLU A 43 49.62 18.03 -20.84
C GLU A 43 48.97 16.64 -20.93
N ARG A 44 49.70 15.65 -21.45
CA ARG A 44 49.24 14.25 -21.48
C ARG A 44 48.87 13.74 -20.09
N ARG A 45 49.72 14.01 -19.09
CA ARG A 45 49.46 13.62 -17.70
C ARG A 45 48.28 14.38 -17.09
N SER A 46 48.11 15.65 -17.41
CA SER A 46 46.94 16.42 -16.97
C SER A 46 45.66 15.82 -17.55
N PHE A 47 45.65 15.61 -18.87
CA PHE A 47 44.52 15.05 -19.59
C PHE A 47 44.15 13.64 -19.08
N GLU A 48 45.13 12.78 -18.82
CA GLU A 48 44.86 11.46 -18.25
C GLU A 48 44.25 11.53 -16.85
N ARG A 49 44.67 12.49 -16.01
CA ARG A 49 44.06 12.72 -14.69
C ARG A 49 42.63 13.22 -14.83
N GLU A 50 42.42 14.24 -15.65
CA GLU A 50 41.08 14.79 -15.93
C GLU A 50 40.13 13.72 -16.48
N LYS A 51 40.61 12.88 -17.40
CA LYS A 51 39.82 11.76 -17.94
C LYS A 51 39.43 10.76 -16.85
N LYS A 52 40.34 10.43 -15.94
CA LYS A 52 40.05 9.53 -14.79
C LYS A 52 39.05 10.17 -13.83
N GLU A 53 39.23 11.44 -13.50
CA GLU A 53 38.32 12.19 -12.63
C GLU A 53 36.93 12.31 -13.25
N PHE A 54 36.85 12.63 -14.53
CA PHE A 54 35.59 12.69 -15.27
C PHE A 54 34.90 11.31 -15.27
N SER A 55 35.63 10.24 -15.58
CA SER A 55 35.08 8.88 -15.54
C SER A 55 34.58 8.50 -14.15
N ALA A 56 35.30 8.88 -13.08
CA ALA A 56 34.88 8.62 -11.71
C ALA A 56 33.61 9.39 -11.35
N ARG A 57 33.52 10.67 -11.74
CA ARG A 57 32.31 11.49 -11.54
C ARG A 57 31.10 10.91 -12.25
N VAL A 58 31.24 10.56 -13.53
CA VAL A 58 30.16 9.94 -14.31
C VAL A 58 29.69 8.63 -13.67
N GLN A 59 30.62 7.81 -13.16
CA GLN A 59 30.27 6.56 -12.50
C GLN A 59 29.52 6.79 -11.18
N LEU A 60 29.99 7.73 -10.36
CA LEU A 60 29.31 8.10 -9.10
C LEU A 60 27.89 8.62 -9.35
N GLU A 61 27.73 9.49 -10.35
CA GLU A 61 26.43 10.03 -10.75
C GLU A 61 25.52 8.91 -11.23
N LYS A 62 26.00 8.01 -12.09
CA LYS A 62 25.26 6.83 -12.55
C LYS A 62 24.82 5.93 -11.38
N ASP A 63 25.68 5.70 -10.41
CA ASP A 63 25.36 4.90 -9.23
C ASP A 63 24.34 5.62 -8.32
N SER A 64 24.44 6.94 -8.19
CA SER A 64 23.44 7.76 -7.49
C SER A 64 22.08 7.67 -8.16
N MET A 65 22.02 7.87 -9.48
CA MET A 65 20.80 7.76 -10.27
C MET A 65 20.18 6.36 -10.16
N LYS A 66 20.99 5.31 -10.14
CA LYS A 66 20.51 3.94 -9.95
C LYS A 66 19.83 3.76 -8.59
N ARG A 67 20.45 4.26 -7.51
CA ARG A 67 19.86 4.19 -6.16
C ARG A 67 18.56 4.99 -6.09
N GLU A 68 18.53 6.19 -6.68
CA GLU A 68 17.33 7.02 -6.71
C GLU A 68 16.19 6.34 -7.47
N LYS A 69 16.48 5.73 -8.62
CA LYS A 69 15.49 4.95 -9.37
C LYS A 69 14.93 3.78 -8.55
N GLN A 70 15.79 3.03 -7.87
CA GLN A 70 15.38 1.92 -7.01
C GLN A 70 14.51 2.39 -5.83
N LEU A 71 14.86 3.53 -5.23
CA LEU A 71 14.05 4.15 -4.19
C LEU A 71 12.67 4.56 -4.72
N PHE A 72 12.63 5.15 -5.93
CA PHE A 72 11.37 5.51 -6.59
C PHE A 72 10.52 4.28 -6.86
N GLU A 73 11.08 3.21 -7.44
CA GLU A 73 10.37 1.96 -7.72
C GLU A 73 9.80 1.33 -6.43
N THR A 74 10.57 1.34 -5.35
CA THR A 74 10.13 0.80 -4.05
C THR A 74 8.97 1.62 -3.49
N LYS A 75 9.09 2.96 -3.49
CA LYS A 75 8.01 3.86 -3.04
C LYS A 75 6.76 3.72 -3.88
N TRP A 76 6.91 3.61 -5.20
CA TRP A 76 5.81 3.41 -6.13
C TRP A 76 5.05 2.12 -5.81
N LYS A 77 5.78 1.02 -5.59
CA LYS A 77 5.18 -0.27 -5.24
C LYS A 77 4.38 -0.21 -3.94
N ILE A 78 4.91 0.46 -2.91
CA ILE A 78 4.19 0.65 -1.64
C ILE A 78 2.89 1.43 -1.88
N LEU A 79 2.95 2.52 -2.64
CA LEU A 79 1.76 3.32 -2.95
C LEU A 79 0.72 2.52 -3.74
N GLU A 80 1.15 1.72 -4.71
CA GLU A 80 0.26 0.85 -5.48
C GLU A 80 -0.45 -0.17 -4.59
N GLU A 81 0.29 -0.79 -3.65
CA GLU A 81 -0.25 -1.74 -2.68
C GLU A 81 -1.23 -1.07 -1.70
N GLU A 82 -0.88 0.09 -1.13
CA GLU A 82 -1.75 0.86 -0.25
C GLU A 82 -3.06 1.28 -0.95
N LEU A 83 -2.97 1.74 -2.21
CA LEU A 83 -4.15 2.10 -2.99
C LEU A 83 -5.05 0.89 -3.27
N SER A 84 -4.46 -0.28 -3.55
CA SER A 84 -5.21 -1.52 -3.71
C SER A 84 -5.92 -1.92 -2.43
N GLN A 85 -5.23 -1.87 -1.28
CA GLN A 85 -5.82 -2.18 0.02
C GLN A 85 -6.98 -1.23 0.34
N LEU A 86 -6.81 0.07 0.12
CA LEU A 86 -7.88 1.06 0.31
C LEU A 86 -9.09 0.81 -0.61
N ALA A 87 -8.86 0.37 -1.85
CA ALA A 87 -9.94 0.01 -2.76
C ALA A 87 -10.72 -1.20 -2.24
N ASP A 88 -10.03 -2.23 -1.75
CA ASP A 88 -10.63 -3.42 -1.17
C ASP A 88 -11.41 -3.10 0.10
N GLU A 89 -10.84 -2.30 1.02
CA GLU A 89 -11.51 -1.82 2.22
C GLU A 89 -12.79 -1.05 1.87
N LYS A 90 -12.76 -0.18 0.86
CA LYS A 90 -13.94 0.55 0.40
C LYS A 90 -15.04 -0.39 -0.10
N ILE A 91 -14.68 -1.46 -0.81
CA ILE A 91 -15.63 -2.47 -1.27
C ILE A 91 -16.22 -3.22 -0.07
N GLN A 92 -15.38 -3.62 0.89
CA GLN A 92 -15.83 -4.32 2.10
C GLN A 92 -16.76 -3.44 2.94
N MET A 93 -16.40 -2.18 3.17
CA MET A 93 -17.22 -1.21 3.89
C MET A 93 -18.58 -0.98 3.22
N LYS A 94 -18.61 -0.93 1.88
CA LYS A 94 -19.87 -0.84 1.13
C LYS A 94 -20.73 -2.08 1.35
N LYS A 95 -20.15 -3.28 1.26
CA LYS A 95 -20.86 -4.55 1.50
C LYS A 95 -21.42 -4.61 2.93
N GLN A 96 -20.62 -4.24 3.94
CA GLN A 96 -21.06 -4.19 5.33
C GLN A 96 -22.21 -3.20 5.52
N ARG A 97 -22.09 -1.97 4.98
CA ARG A 97 -23.15 -0.96 5.04
C ARG A 97 -24.43 -1.47 4.39
N ASP A 98 -24.34 -2.06 3.21
CA ASP A 98 -25.49 -2.57 2.47
C ASP A 98 -26.13 -3.76 3.23
N PHE A 99 -25.34 -4.60 3.91
CA PHE A 99 -25.81 -5.65 4.81
C PHE A 99 -26.57 -5.08 6.03
N TYR A 100 -26.01 -4.12 6.76
CA TYR A 100 -26.68 -3.51 7.91
C TYR A 100 -27.95 -2.75 7.50
N LYS A 101 -27.96 -2.14 6.31
CA LYS A 101 -29.16 -1.55 5.73
C LYS A 101 -30.24 -2.60 5.51
N TYR A 102 -29.88 -3.73 4.89
CA TYR A 102 -30.80 -4.85 4.67
C TYR A 102 -31.35 -5.41 5.99
N VAL A 103 -30.50 -5.65 6.99
CA VAL A 103 -30.92 -6.15 8.32
C VAL A 103 -31.91 -5.19 8.95
N ARG A 104 -31.63 -3.87 8.97
CA ARG A 104 -32.58 -2.88 9.50
C ARG A 104 -33.90 -2.84 8.74
N GLU A 105 -33.88 -2.98 7.42
CA GLU A 105 -35.10 -3.04 6.61
C GLU A 105 -35.93 -4.29 6.92
N GLN A 106 -35.28 -5.43 7.18
CA GLN A 106 -35.96 -6.67 7.60
C GLN A 106 -36.51 -6.54 9.01
N GLU A 107 -35.71 -6.08 9.98
CA GLU A 107 -36.17 -5.84 11.35
C GLU A 107 -37.35 -4.85 11.40
N ALA A 108 -37.34 -3.80 10.57
CA ALA A 108 -38.45 -2.86 10.48
C ALA A 108 -39.72 -3.50 9.88
N ARG A 109 -39.57 -4.42 8.92
CA ARG A 109 -40.69 -5.22 8.38
C ARG A 109 -41.23 -6.21 9.42
N ASP A 110 -40.33 -6.89 10.12
CA ASP A 110 -40.67 -7.85 11.18
C ASP A 110 -41.30 -7.14 12.38
N MET A 111 -40.84 -5.93 12.74
CA MET A 111 -41.50 -5.09 13.75
C MET A 111 -42.87 -4.58 13.29
N LEU A 112 -43.09 -4.37 11.97
CA LEU A 112 -44.41 -4.01 11.46
C LEU A 112 -45.39 -5.20 11.46
N THR A 113 -44.89 -6.43 11.31
CA THR A 113 -45.71 -7.66 11.38
C THR A 113 -45.93 -8.15 12.82
N VAL A 114 -44.97 -7.92 13.73
CA VAL A 114 -45.09 -8.22 15.17
C VAL A 114 -45.82 -7.09 15.92
N GLY A 115 -45.73 -5.84 15.45
CA GLY A 115 -46.37 -4.67 16.07
C GLY A 115 -47.89 -4.62 15.96
N THR A 116 -48.51 -5.52 15.18
CA THR A 116 -49.98 -5.71 15.17
C THR A 116 -50.45 -6.80 16.13
N GLU A 117 -49.55 -7.59 16.73
CA GLU A 117 -49.86 -8.64 17.71
C GLU A 117 -48.88 -8.54 18.89
N ASN A 118 -49.01 -7.51 19.74
CA ASN A 118 -48.41 -7.53 21.09
C ASN A 118 -49.08 -8.59 22.00
N VAL A 119 -49.94 -9.44 21.44
CA VAL A 119 -50.56 -10.55 22.12
C VAL A 119 -49.65 -11.76 22.02
N VAL A 120 -49.18 -12.25 23.15
CA VAL A 120 -48.41 -13.49 23.21
C VAL A 120 -49.25 -14.61 22.59
N ARG A 121 -48.81 -15.14 21.45
CA ARG A 121 -49.51 -16.23 20.74
C ARG A 121 -49.85 -17.35 21.72
N GLY A 122 -51.14 -17.69 21.82
CA GLY A 122 -51.62 -18.59 22.86
C GLY A 122 -50.95 -19.98 22.86
N GLU A 123 -50.40 -20.40 21.72
CA GLU A 123 -49.67 -21.66 21.52
C GLU A 123 -48.47 -21.80 22.46
N LEU A 124 -47.80 -20.68 22.78
CA LEU A 124 -46.64 -20.66 23.68
C LEU A 124 -46.99 -21.10 25.11
N PHE A 125 -48.23 -20.88 25.56
CA PHE A 125 -48.64 -21.19 26.94
C PHE A 125 -48.87 -22.69 27.19
N PHE A 126 -49.10 -23.45 26.12
CA PHE A 126 -49.45 -24.87 26.17
C PHE A 126 -48.38 -25.79 25.55
N ILE A 127 -47.17 -25.27 25.29
CA ILE A 127 -46.02 -26.09 24.87
C ILE A 127 -45.79 -27.21 25.90
N GLY A 128 -45.65 -28.45 25.41
CA GLY A 128 -45.40 -29.63 26.23
C GLY A 128 -46.65 -30.23 26.90
N VAL A 129 -47.85 -29.73 26.57
CA VAL A 129 -49.11 -30.34 27.01
C VAL A 129 -49.48 -31.47 26.05
N GLU A 130 -49.27 -32.72 26.51
CA GLU A 130 -49.48 -33.93 25.69
C GLU A 130 -50.79 -34.68 26.00
N SER A 131 -51.58 -34.23 26.98
CA SER A 131 -52.84 -34.88 27.35
C SER A 131 -53.92 -33.92 27.79
N LYS A 132 -55.19 -34.33 27.64
CA LYS A 132 -56.37 -33.57 28.08
C LYS A 132 -56.32 -33.20 29.58
N THR A 133 -55.78 -34.08 30.42
CA THR A 133 -55.65 -33.82 31.86
C THR A 133 -54.55 -32.81 32.15
N ALA A 134 -53.41 -32.86 31.43
CA ALA A 134 -52.37 -31.85 31.51
C ALA A 134 -52.85 -30.48 31.01
N LEU A 135 -53.65 -30.45 29.94
CA LEU A 135 -54.24 -29.22 29.38
C LEU A 135 -55.10 -28.49 30.41
N LYS A 136 -56.03 -29.21 31.05
CA LYS A 136 -56.89 -28.65 32.11
C LYS A 136 -56.10 -28.14 33.32
N LYS A 137 -55.03 -28.84 33.71
CA LYS A 137 -54.16 -28.42 34.81
C LYS A 137 -53.39 -27.14 34.45
N ARG A 138 -52.78 -27.11 33.26
CA ARG A 138 -52.02 -25.96 32.76
C ARG A 138 -52.92 -24.73 32.60
N TYR A 139 -54.10 -24.90 32.01
CA TYR A 139 -55.08 -23.83 31.87
C TYR A 139 -55.46 -23.20 33.21
N LYS A 140 -55.78 -24.01 34.23
CA LYS A 140 -56.06 -23.49 35.58
C LYS A 140 -54.88 -22.76 36.22
N GLN A 141 -53.64 -23.17 35.94
CA GLN A 141 -52.45 -22.45 36.42
C GLN A 141 -52.30 -21.10 35.73
N LEU A 142 -52.55 -21.03 34.42
CA LEU A 142 -52.49 -19.81 33.64
C LEU A 142 -53.57 -18.81 34.06
N LEU A 143 -54.81 -19.26 34.28
CA LEU A 143 -55.87 -18.42 34.82
C LEU A 143 -55.49 -17.80 36.18
N LYS A 144 -54.78 -18.56 37.03
CA LYS A 144 -54.31 -18.04 38.34
C LYS A 144 -53.23 -16.99 38.24
N ILE A 145 -52.47 -16.92 37.15
CA ILE A 145 -51.41 -15.93 36.95
C ILE A 145 -52.00 -14.69 36.26
N TYR A 146 -52.76 -14.92 35.18
CA TYR A 146 -53.22 -13.88 34.27
C TYR A 146 -54.65 -13.38 34.52
N HIS A 147 -55.28 -13.75 35.66
CA HIS A 147 -56.60 -13.19 36.02
C HIS A 147 -56.53 -11.66 36.14
N PRO A 148 -57.51 -10.91 35.63
CA PRO A 148 -57.53 -9.44 35.70
C PRO A 148 -57.46 -8.88 37.13
N ASP A 149 -57.87 -9.65 38.13
CA ASP A 149 -57.81 -9.25 39.56
C ASP A 149 -56.41 -9.45 40.20
N ASN A 150 -55.45 -10.00 39.47
CA ASN A 150 -54.08 -10.20 39.96
C ASN A 150 -53.16 -9.05 39.56
N LEU A 151 -52.10 -8.82 40.34
CA LEU A 151 -51.11 -7.76 40.11
C LEU A 151 -50.43 -7.81 38.72
N CYS A 152 -50.34 -8.99 38.10
CA CYS A 152 -49.80 -9.20 36.75
C CYS A 152 -50.88 -9.71 35.77
N GLY A 153 -52.15 -9.44 36.05
CA GLY A 153 -53.28 -9.82 35.21
C GLY A 153 -53.27 -9.05 33.88
N ASP A 154 -53.51 -9.76 32.79
CA ASP A 154 -53.70 -9.17 31.47
C ASP A 154 -54.90 -9.82 30.77
N THR A 155 -55.88 -8.98 30.43
CA THR A 155 -57.15 -9.43 29.84
C THR A 155 -56.97 -9.92 28.42
N GLU A 156 -56.04 -9.32 27.65
CA GLU A 156 -55.79 -9.67 26.26
C GLU A 156 -55.07 -11.03 26.17
N THR A 157 -53.99 -11.20 26.96
CA THR A 157 -53.33 -12.50 27.12
C THR A 157 -54.29 -13.59 27.63
N LEU A 158 -55.21 -13.27 28.55
CA LEU A 158 -56.19 -14.24 29.06
C LEU A 158 -57.16 -14.71 27.97
N GLN A 159 -57.56 -13.83 27.06
CA GLN A 159 -58.43 -14.19 25.93
C GLN A 159 -57.73 -15.17 24.98
N GLU A 160 -56.44 -14.98 24.69
CA GLU A 160 -55.67 -15.94 23.89
C GLU A 160 -55.47 -17.28 24.60
N ILE A 161 -55.21 -17.28 25.91
CA ILE A 161 -55.14 -18.50 26.71
C ILE A 161 -56.46 -19.28 26.63
N ASN A 162 -57.61 -18.59 26.67
CA ASN A 162 -58.93 -19.22 26.56
C ASN A 162 -59.17 -19.77 25.15
N HIS A 163 -58.86 -19.00 24.11
CA HIS A 163 -59.03 -19.39 22.72
C HIS A 163 -58.22 -20.64 22.38
N GLU A 164 -56.94 -20.68 22.77
CA GLU A 164 -56.07 -21.85 22.54
C GLU A 164 -56.43 -23.05 23.41
N TYR A 165 -56.89 -22.82 24.65
CA TYR A 165 -57.43 -23.91 25.47
C TYR A 165 -58.63 -24.58 24.80
N ASP A 166 -59.59 -23.81 24.29
CA ASP A 166 -60.78 -24.33 23.61
C ASP A 166 -60.41 -25.06 22.30
N ARG A 167 -59.44 -24.53 21.55
CA ARG A 167 -58.89 -25.18 20.35
C ARG A 167 -58.31 -26.55 20.67
N LEU A 168 -57.40 -26.61 21.66
CA LEU A 168 -56.75 -27.86 22.07
C LEU A 168 -57.74 -28.84 22.72
N LEU A 169 -58.72 -28.33 23.49
CA LEU A 169 -59.75 -29.16 24.11
C LEU A 169 -60.59 -29.88 23.06
N LYS A 170 -61.00 -29.18 21.99
CA LYS A 170 -61.70 -29.77 20.84
C LYS A 170 -60.84 -30.83 20.14
N GLN A 171 -59.56 -30.56 19.93
CA GLN A 171 -58.64 -31.54 19.31
C GLN A 171 -58.48 -32.81 20.16
N TYR A 172 -58.35 -32.68 21.48
CA TYR A 172 -58.27 -33.85 22.37
C TYR A 172 -59.61 -34.58 22.56
N GLU A 173 -60.73 -33.93 22.28
CA GLU A 173 -62.06 -34.55 22.25
C GLU A 173 -62.30 -35.32 20.95
N GLN A 174 -61.85 -34.79 19.82
CA GLN A 174 -61.92 -35.44 18.51
C GLN A 174 -60.95 -36.62 18.38
N LYS A 175 -59.77 -36.57 19.03
CA LYS A 175 -58.83 -37.70 19.09
C LYS A 175 -59.29 -38.87 19.97
N LYS A 176 -60.49 -38.80 20.55
CA LYS A 176 -61.04 -39.81 21.47
C LYS A 176 -62.06 -40.74 20.81
N GLU A 177 -62.25 -40.63 19.49
CA GLU A 177 -62.81 -41.65 18.60
C GLU A 177 -61.68 -42.35 17.83
#